data_AF-K1RJI1-F1
#
_entry.id   AF-K1RJI1-F1
#
_cell.length_a   1.000
_cell.length_b   1.000
_cell.length_c   1.000
_cell.angle_alpha   90.00
_cell.angle_beta   90.00
_cell.angle_gamma   90.00
#
_symmetry.space_group_name_H-M   'P 1'
#
loop_
_entity.id
_entity.type
_entity.pdbx_description
1 polymer ?
#
loop_
_entity_poly.entity_id
_entity_poly.type
_entity_poly.pdbx_seq_one_letter_code
_entity_poly.pdbx_strand_id
1 'polypeptide(L)'
;AAAEAAIEAAKSTKTVPMHTFSGPVEHAIAHIEEAAVHKMPEEQQRWYAIKIFERDDKVLAKLHIPEDVHQHIEADIKAAEEELDDDAESIITNERYVYIAEVIRACYRKKSKATQSTSDKIDRIVTNRWLGLPIFAVVMFLVYWVAMVAVGAPATDWANDGVFGDGWHLLGIGSSAYNDANDEYTAATEAVDAFLGLDTEAEDFDADATLAEMKDFQPTSDTATTMVEDEETLAENEMTATTTTSPMTPTRTAPWHDVCRCGRLPR
;
A
#
# COMPACT_ATOMS: atom_id res chain seq x y z
N ALA A 1 18.47 19.08 42.36
CA ALA A 1 18.69 17.80 43.05
C ALA A 1 19.83 16.98 42.43
N ALA A 2 19.61 16.17 41.38
CA ALA A 2 20.67 15.30 40.83
C ALA A 2 21.83 16.09 40.19
N ALA A 3 21.53 17.15 39.44
CA ALA A 3 22.54 18.00 38.82
C ALA A 3 23.39 18.76 39.86
N GLU A 4 22.78 19.28 40.93
CA GLU A 4 23.49 19.98 42.00
C GLU A 4 24.37 19.04 42.82
N ALA A 5 23.89 17.81 43.10
CA ALA A 5 24.68 16.78 43.77
C ALA A 5 25.91 16.35 42.93
N ALA A 6 25.76 16.28 41.59
CA ALA A 6 26.88 16.02 40.69
C ALA A 6 27.92 17.16 40.69
N ILE A 7 27.47 18.42 40.72
CA ILE A 7 28.34 19.60 40.79
C ILE A 7 29.11 19.64 42.11
N GLU A 8 28.48 19.28 43.22
CA GLU A 8 29.14 19.26 44.53
C GLU A 8 30.16 18.11 44.65
N ALA A 9 29.82 16.93 44.13
CA ALA A 9 30.75 15.79 44.06
C ALA A 9 31.98 16.10 43.19
N ALA A 10 31.81 16.83 42.09
CA ALA A 10 32.91 17.22 41.21
C ALA A 10 33.90 18.19 41.87
N LYS A 11 33.47 18.98 42.86
CA LYS A 11 34.33 19.95 43.56
C LYS A 11 35.15 19.35 44.70
N SER A 12 34.74 18.20 45.24
CA SER A 12 35.22 17.75 46.55
C SER A 12 36.34 16.72 46.53
N THR A 13 36.65 16.07 45.40
CA THR A 13 37.60 14.94 45.42
C THR A 13 38.41 14.81 44.14
N LYS A 14 39.72 14.54 44.29
CA LYS A 14 40.56 14.04 43.20
C LYS A 14 39.99 12.71 42.71
N THR A 15 39.49 12.67 41.49
CA THR A 15 38.89 11.47 40.92
C THR A 15 39.98 10.55 40.39
N VAL A 16 40.27 9.46 41.12
CA VAL A 16 41.07 8.36 40.57
C VAL A 16 40.14 7.52 39.67
N PRO A 17 40.52 7.20 38.42
CA PRO A 17 39.71 6.36 37.55
C PRO A 17 39.54 4.98 38.20
N MET A 18 38.31 4.64 38.58
CA MET A 18 37.99 3.45 39.39
C MET A 18 37.40 2.30 38.56
N HIS A 19 37.56 2.35 37.23
CA HIS A 19 37.10 1.27 36.34
C HIS A 19 38.17 0.17 36.30
N THR A 20 37.75 -1.06 36.52
CA THR A 20 38.59 -2.26 36.44
C THR A 20 38.23 -3.04 35.19
N PHE A 21 39.25 -3.45 34.43
CA PHE A 21 39.13 -4.33 33.29
C PHE A 21 39.24 -5.81 33.72
N SER A 22 39.13 -6.71 32.75
CA SER A 22 39.40 -8.13 32.94
C SER A 22 40.85 -8.39 33.41
N GLY A 23 41.04 -9.54 34.07
CA GLY A 23 42.30 -9.93 34.70
C GLY A 23 43.54 -9.83 33.79
N PRO A 24 43.50 -10.34 32.54
CA PRO A 24 44.64 -10.26 31.61
C PRO A 24 45.02 -8.81 31.28
N VAL A 25 44.01 -7.95 31.08
CA VAL A 25 44.22 -6.53 30.76
C VAL A 25 44.77 -5.76 31.96
N GLU A 26 44.23 -5.99 33.16
CA GLU A 26 44.77 -5.38 34.39
C GLU A 26 46.20 -5.84 34.69
N HIS A 27 46.53 -7.09 34.40
CA HIS A 27 47.88 -7.61 34.56
C HIS A 27 48.86 -6.86 33.64
N ALA A 28 48.53 -6.73 32.36
CA ALA A 28 49.34 -6.00 31.39
C ALA A 28 49.45 -4.50 31.77
N ILE A 29 48.35 -3.86 32.18
CA ILE A 29 48.36 -2.46 32.61
C ILE A 29 49.23 -2.26 33.84
N ALA A 30 49.17 -3.15 34.84
CA ALA A 30 50.01 -3.04 36.03
C ALA A 30 51.51 -3.15 35.70
N HIS A 31 51.89 -4.05 34.79
CA HIS A 31 53.26 -4.14 34.28
C HIS A 31 53.69 -2.86 33.57
N ILE A 32 52.83 -2.28 32.72
CA ILE A 32 53.10 -1.01 32.04
C ILE A 32 53.24 0.14 33.05
N GLU A 33 52.38 0.17 34.08
CA GLU A 33 52.41 1.15 35.15
C GLU A 33 53.77 1.16 35.87
N GLU A 34 54.24 -0.02 36.26
CA GLU A 34 55.53 -0.20 36.91
C GLU A 34 56.70 0.11 35.97
N ALA A 35 56.66 -0.39 34.73
CA ALA A 35 57.79 -0.33 33.81
C ALA A 35 57.99 1.07 33.18
N ALA A 36 56.91 1.73 32.75
CA ALA A 36 57.01 2.95 31.94
C ALA A 36 56.61 4.24 32.66
N VAL A 37 55.65 4.20 33.60
CA VAL A 37 55.00 5.43 34.10
C VAL A 37 55.09 5.63 35.61
N HIS A 38 55.78 4.76 36.36
CA HIS A 38 55.92 4.85 37.83
C HIS A 38 56.45 6.19 38.37
N LYS A 39 57.15 6.98 37.55
CA LYS A 39 57.68 8.32 37.92
C LYS A 39 56.66 9.45 37.71
N MET A 40 55.55 9.19 37.05
CA MET A 40 54.50 10.17 36.78
C MET A 40 53.57 10.33 37.98
N PRO A 41 52.80 11.44 38.08
CA PRO A 41 51.76 11.56 39.10
C PRO A 41 50.75 10.41 38.98
N GLU A 42 50.37 9.81 40.11
CA GLU A 42 49.45 8.65 40.20
C GLU A 42 48.15 8.84 39.40
N GLU A 43 47.62 10.07 39.40
CA GLU A 43 46.42 10.46 38.65
C GLU A 43 46.55 10.26 37.12
N GLN A 44 47.77 10.24 36.60
CA GLN A 44 48.06 10.13 35.17
C GLN A 44 48.58 8.75 34.77
N GLN A 45 49.15 7.98 35.71
CA GLN A 45 49.83 6.71 35.42
C GLN A 45 48.91 5.75 34.65
N ARG A 46 47.71 5.50 35.19
CA ARG A 46 46.73 4.60 34.58
C ARG A 46 46.31 5.04 33.17
N TRP A 47 46.11 6.34 32.95
CA TRP A 47 45.73 6.85 31.63
C TRP A 47 46.84 6.62 30.61
N TYR A 48 48.09 6.91 30.96
CA TYR A 48 49.23 6.67 30.08
C TYR A 48 49.47 5.17 29.86
N ALA A 49 49.31 4.34 30.89
CA ALA A 49 49.47 2.89 30.76
C ALA A 49 48.45 2.29 29.79
N ILE A 50 47.17 2.69 29.90
CA ILE A 50 46.13 2.30 28.93
C ILE A 50 46.48 2.75 27.52
N LYS A 51 47.01 3.97 27.36
CA LYS A 51 47.39 4.49 26.04
C LYS A 51 48.59 3.77 25.43
N ILE A 52 49.52 3.33 26.25
CA ILE A 52 50.64 2.49 25.82
C ILE A 52 50.12 1.10 25.43
N PHE A 53 49.17 0.53 26.18
CA PHE A 53 48.51 -0.73 25.83
C PHE A 53 47.80 -0.64 24.47
N GLU A 54 47.07 0.45 24.21
CA GLU A 54 46.43 0.76 22.92
C GLU A 54 47.45 1.08 21.80
N ARG A 55 48.76 1.05 22.05
CA ARG A 55 49.83 1.46 21.11
C ARG A 55 49.63 2.87 20.51
N ASP A 56 49.19 3.84 21.32
CA ASP A 56 48.96 5.22 20.85
C ASP A 56 50.27 5.91 20.43
N ASP A 57 50.42 6.17 19.14
CA ASP A 57 51.61 6.77 18.52
C ASP A 57 52.06 8.09 19.19
N LYS A 58 51.10 8.94 19.59
CA LYS A 58 51.42 10.25 20.17
C LYS A 58 51.97 10.10 21.58
N VAL A 59 51.45 9.13 22.33
CA VAL A 59 51.90 8.81 23.67
C VAL A 59 53.28 8.16 23.64
N LEU A 60 53.49 7.18 22.77
CA LEU A 60 54.78 6.52 22.58
C LEU A 60 55.87 7.53 22.16
N ALA A 61 55.56 8.43 21.22
CA ALA A 61 56.47 9.48 20.79
C ALA A 61 56.81 10.49 21.90
N LYS A 62 55.91 10.69 22.88
CA LYS A 62 56.11 11.67 23.96
C LYS A 62 56.94 11.09 25.12
N LEU A 63 56.70 9.84 25.50
CA LEU A 63 57.34 9.22 26.67
C LEU A 63 58.78 8.77 26.44
N HIS A 64 59.22 8.57 25.19
CA HIS A 64 60.58 8.13 24.86
C HIS A 64 61.02 6.93 25.72
N ILE A 65 60.19 5.87 25.72
CA ILE A 65 60.42 4.66 26.51
C ILE A 65 61.68 3.95 25.98
N PRO A 66 62.61 3.50 26.85
CA PRO A 66 63.74 2.69 26.44
C PRO A 66 63.32 1.44 25.66
N GLU A 67 64.08 1.06 24.65
CA GLU A 67 63.72 -0.03 23.73
C GLU A 67 63.57 -1.39 24.45
N ASP A 68 64.38 -1.64 25.48
CA ASP A 68 64.29 -2.85 26.31
C ASP A 68 62.96 -2.92 27.08
N VAL A 69 62.52 -1.78 27.63
CA VAL A 69 61.24 -1.67 28.33
C VAL A 69 60.08 -1.78 27.35
N HIS A 70 60.21 -1.15 26.17
CA HIS A 70 59.19 -1.22 25.12
C HIS A 70 58.98 -2.66 24.64
N GLN A 71 60.04 -3.45 24.46
CA GLN A 71 59.95 -4.86 24.06
C GLN A 71 59.28 -5.73 25.14
N HIS A 72 59.54 -5.46 26.42
CA HIS A 72 58.85 -6.15 27.51
C HIS A 72 57.35 -5.86 27.50
N ILE A 73 56.98 -4.58 27.43
CA ILE A 73 55.59 -4.15 27.36
C ILE A 73 54.88 -4.75 26.15
N GLU A 74 55.53 -4.77 24.99
CA GLU A 74 54.95 -5.34 23.78
C GLU A 74 54.72 -6.86 23.90
N ALA A 75 55.54 -7.57 24.68
CA ALA A 75 55.31 -8.99 24.98
C ALA A 75 54.08 -9.17 25.89
N ASP A 76 53.91 -8.31 26.90
CA ASP A 76 52.74 -8.31 27.78
C ASP A 76 51.44 -8.01 27.01
N ILE A 77 51.47 -7.02 26.10
CA ILE A 77 50.32 -6.67 25.24
C ILE A 77 49.97 -7.85 24.33
N LYS A 78 50.96 -8.46 23.68
CA LYS A 78 50.71 -9.63 22.82
C LYS A 78 50.14 -10.83 23.56
N ALA A 79 50.57 -11.06 24.80
CA ALA A 79 50.00 -12.13 25.63
C ALA A 79 48.51 -11.87 25.90
N ALA A 80 48.14 -10.61 26.18
CA ALA A 80 46.74 -10.24 26.35
C ALA A 80 45.92 -10.34 25.04
N GLU A 81 46.50 -9.95 23.90
CA GLU A 81 45.88 -10.11 22.57
C GLU A 81 45.66 -11.58 22.21
N GLU A 82 46.62 -12.47 22.52
CA GLU A 82 46.50 -13.91 22.27
C GLU A 82 45.46 -14.56 23.19
N GLU A 83 45.36 -14.12 24.45
CA GLU A 83 44.38 -14.64 25.40
C GLU A 83 42.94 -14.19 25.06
N LEU A 84 42.77 -12.97 24.57
CA LEU A 84 41.47 -12.36 24.27
C LEU A 84 41.05 -12.49 22.78
N ASP A 85 41.94 -12.98 21.91
CA ASP A 85 41.74 -13.18 20.47
C ASP A 85 41.25 -11.91 19.75
N ASP A 86 41.81 -10.76 20.11
CA ASP A 86 41.43 -9.45 19.58
C ASP A 86 42.60 -8.46 19.65
N ASP A 87 42.52 -7.35 18.92
CA ASP A 87 43.56 -6.31 18.93
C ASP A 87 43.46 -5.41 20.18
N ALA A 88 44.59 -4.84 20.61
CA ALA A 88 44.65 -4.05 21.84
C ALA A 88 43.67 -2.86 21.90
N GLU A 89 43.39 -2.18 20.76
CA GLU A 89 42.42 -1.08 20.72
C GLU A 89 40.98 -1.59 20.89
N SER A 90 40.65 -2.69 20.21
CA SER A 90 39.36 -3.37 20.29
C SER A 90 39.11 -3.95 21.68
N ILE A 91 40.12 -4.56 22.31
CA ILE A 91 40.07 -5.06 23.69
C ILE A 91 39.66 -3.96 24.65
N ILE A 92 40.38 -2.83 24.66
CA ILE A 92 40.08 -1.73 25.59
C ILE A 92 38.70 -1.13 25.31
N THR A 93 38.32 -1.05 24.03
CA THR A 93 36.98 -0.57 23.63
C THR A 93 35.89 -1.48 24.17
N ASN A 94 36.03 -2.79 23.98
CA ASN A 94 35.08 -3.79 24.47
C ASN A 94 34.97 -3.75 26.01
N GLU A 95 36.10 -3.72 26.72
CA GLU A 95 36.14 -3.63 28.17
C GLU A 95 35.43 -2.37 28.71
N ARG A 96 35.58 -1.22 28.04
CA ARG A 96 34.83 0.01 28.39
C ARG A 96 33.33 -0.17 28.17
N TYR A 97 32.90 -0.83 27.10
CA TYR A 97 31.48 -1.12 26.86
C TYR A 97 30.90 -2.10 27.88
N VAL A 98 31.66 -3.12 28.28
CA VAL A 98 31.28 -4.04 29.35
C VAL A 98 31.04 -3.27 30.65
N TYR A 99 31.97 -2.41 31.05
CA TYR A 99 31.81 -1.56 32.24
C TYR A 99 30.57 -0.66 32.15
N ILE A 100 30.34 0.00 31.01
CA ILE A 100 29.15 0.83 30.80
C ILE A 100 27.87 -0.01 30.93
N ALA A 101 27.84 -1.22 30.37
CA ALA A 101 26.69 -2.10 30.47
C ALA A 101 26.40 -2.50 31.93
N GLU A 102 27.42 -2.73 32.74
CA GLU A 102 27.27 -3.00 34.18
C GLU A 102 26.71 -1.80 34.94
N VAL A 103 27.23 -0.59 34.69
CA VAL A 103 26.73 0.64 35.29
C VAL A 103 25.27 0.90 34.89
N ILE A 104 24.94 0.74 33.61
CA ILE A 104 23.56 0.85 33.12
C ILE A 104 22.68 -0.17 33.83
N ARG A 105 23.11 -1.44 33.95
CA ARG A 105 22.33 -2.47 34.63
C ARG A 105 22.08 -2.14 36.11
N ALA A 106 23.04 -1.50 36.79
CA ALA A 106 22.91 -1.09 38.19
C ALA A 106 21.96 0.11 38.36
N CYS A 107 22.04 1.11 37.48
CA CYS A 107 21.27 2.35 37.59
C CYS A 107 19.89 2.26 36.91
N TYR A 108 19.74 1.44 35.86
CA TYR A 108 18.52 1.28 35.09
C TYR A 108 17.67 0.14 35.63
N ARG A 109 16.78 0.47 36.56
CA ARG A 109 15.65 -0.39 36.91
C ARG A 109 14.55 -0.21 35.85
N LYS A 110 14.49 -1.11 34.87
CA LYS A 110 13.30 -1.22 34.00
C LYS A 110 12.08 -1.37 34.93
N LYS A 111 11.17 -0.39 34.88
CA LYS A 111 9.89 -0.44 35.61
C LYS A 111 9.28 -1.80 35.33
N SER A 112 9.07 -2.60 36.38
CA SER A 112 8.71 -4.01 36.23
C SER A 112 7.50 -4.17 35.30
N LYS A 113 7.45 -5.31 34.60
CA LYS A 113 6.30 -5.83 33.85
C LYS A 113 5.09 -6.11 34.77
N ALA A 114 4.62 -5.12 35.53
CA ALA A 114 3.45 -5.24 36.41
C ALA A 114 2.19 -4.59 35.80
N THR A 115 2.32 -3.90 34.66
CA THR A 115 1.18 -3.48 33.86
C THR A 115 1.46 -3.90 32.43
N GLN A 116 0.92 -5.06 32.03
CA GLN A 116 0.76 -5.38 30.61
C GLN A 116 0.09 -4.16 29.97
N SER A 117 0.71 -3.57 28.95
CA SER A 117 0.09 -2.47 28.22
C SER A 117 -1.24 -2.98 27.63
N THR A 118 -2.21 -2.10 27.38
CA THR A 118 -3.44 -2.50 26.70
C THR A 118 -3.14 -3.19 25.36
N SER A 119 -2.07 -2.79 24.67
CA SER A 119 -1.55 -3.47 23.48
C SER A 119 -1.10 -4.90 23.78
N ASP A 120 -0.29 -5.12 24.82
CA ASP A 120 0.23 -6.46 25.15
C ASP A 120 -0.90 -7.46 25.47
N LYS A 121 -1.99 -6.95 26.07
CA LYS A 121 -3.19 -7.74 26.35
C LYS A 121 -3.96 -8.09 25.08
N ILE A 122 -4.11 -7.12 24.17
CA ILE A 122 -4.79 -7.31 22.88
C ILE A 122 -3.97 -8.31 22.04
N ASP A 123 -2.66 -8.12 21.94
CA ASP A 123 -1.78 -8.99 21.17
C ASP A 123 -1.85 -10.43 21.68
N ARG A 124 -1.90 -10.64 23.00
CA ARG A 124 -2.08 -12.00 23.56
C ARG A 124 -3.40 -12.65 23.18
N ILE A 125 -4.46 -11.88 23.01
CA ILE A 125 -5.79 -12.38 22.62
C ILE A 125 -5.82 -12.64 21.11
N VAL A 126 -5.33 -11.68 20.32
CA VAL A 126 -5.33 -11.70 18.85
C VAL A 126 -4.36 -12.75 18.30
N THR A 127 -3.19 -12.92 18.93
CA THR A 127 -2.17 -13.92 18.52
C THR A 127 -2.38 -15.30 19.16
N ASN A 128 -3.44 -15.50 19.95
CA ASN A 128 -3.75 -16.81 20.50
C ASN A 128 -4.13 -17.77 19.37
N ARG A 129 -3.49 -18.94 19.31
CA ARG A 129 -3.68 -19.93 18.24
C ARG A 129 -5.14 -20.42 18.08
N TRP A 130 -5.95 -20.32 19.13
CA TRP A 130 -7.36 -20.73 19.09
C TRP A 130 -8.34 -19.56 18.86
N LEU A 131 -8.08 -18.38 19.44
CA LEU A 131 -8.95 -17.19 19.28
C LEU A 131 -8.60 -16.34 18.06
N GLY A 132 -7.38 -16.44 17.55
CA GLY A 132 -6.92 -15.64 16.41
C GLY A 132 -7.69 -15.95 15.13
N LEU A 133 -8.00 -17.22 14.86
CA LEU A 133 -8.76 -17.63 13.67
C LEU A 133 -10.20 -17.08 13.68
N PRO A 134 -10.99 -17.22 14.77
CA PRO A 134 -12.30 -16.56 14.88
C PRO A 134 -12.24 -15.02 14.77
N ILE A 135 -11.29 -14.37 15.46
CA ILE A 135 -11.17 -12.90 15.43
C ILE A 135 -10.84 -12.41 14.02
N PHE A 136 -9.92 -13.09 13.33
CA PHE A 136 -9.59 -12.78 11.94
C PHE A 136 -10.81 -12.87 11.03
N ALA A 137 -11.60 -13.94 11.15
CA ALA A 137 -12.81 -14.11 10.36
C ALA A 137 -13.83 -12.99 10.60
N VAL A 138 -14.02 -12.57 11.85
CA VAL A 138 -14.93 -11.44 12.19
C VAL A 138 -14.42 -10.13 11.60
N VAL A 139 -13.12 -9.85 11.67
CA VAL A 139 -12.55 -8.62 11.09
C VAL A 139 -12.70 -8.61 9.57
N MET A 140 -12.39 -9.72 8.89
CA MET A 140 -12.58 -9.85 7.44
C MET A 140 -14.05 -9.72 7.04
N PHE A 141 -14.96 -10.29 7.82
CA PHE A 141 -16.39 -10.13 7.61
C PHE A 141 -16.83 -8.67 7.77
N LEU A 142 -16.36 -7.97 8.82
CA LEU A 142 -16.70 -6.57 9.04
C LEU A 142 -16.19 -5.67 7.91
N VAL A 143 -14.96 -5.88 7.44
CA VAL A 143 -14.41 -5.14 6.30
C VAL A 143 -15.26 -5.38 5.05
N TYR A 144 -15.59 -6.64 4.77
CA TYR A 144 -16.48 -6.99 3.66
C TYR A 144 -17.85 -6.33 3.79
N TRP A 145 -18.45 -6.40 4.97
CA TRP A 145 -19.78 -5.84 5.23
C TRP A 145 -19.79 -4.32 5.05
N VAL A 146 -18.76 -3.62 5.54
CA VAL A 146 -18.64 -2.17 5.35
C VAL A 146 -18.47 -1.85 3.86
N ALA A 147 -17.58 -2.56 3.18
CA ALA A 147 -17.28 -2.32 1.77
C ALA A 147 -18.48 -2.60 0.85
N MET A 148 -19.18 -3.72 1.05
CA MET A 148 -20.26 -4.15 0.15
C MET A 148 -21.63 -3.65 0.57
N VAL A 149 -21.96 -3.74 1.86
CA VAL A 149 -23.32 -3.46 2.35
C VAL A 149 -23.44 -2.01 2.80
N ALA A 150 -22.56 -1.54 3.67
CA ALA A 150 -22.70 -0.22 4.27
C ALA A 150 -22.38 0.91 3.27
N VAL A 151 -21.34 0.72 2.44
CA VAL A 151 -20.91 1.72 1.46
C VAL A 151 -21.22 1.27 0.04
N GLY A 152 -20.97 0.01 -0.31
CA GLY A 152 -21.08 -0.51 -1.67
C GLY A 152 -22.47 -0.35 -2.27
N ALA A 153 -23.51 -0.84 -1.58
CA ALA A 153 -24.89 -0.71 -2.06
C ALA A 153 -25.32 0.76 -2.22
N PRO A 154 -25.22 1.64 -1.21
CA PRO A 154 -25.56 3.05 -1.39
C PRO A 154 -24.72 3.79 -2.43
N ALA A 155 -23.44 3.43 -2.59
CA ALA A 155 -22.57 4.04 -3.61
C ALA A 155 -22.94 3.56 -5.02
N THR A 156 -23.35 2.30 -5.16
CA THR A 156 -23.81 1.74 -6.43
C THR A 156 -25.16 2.33 -6.82
N ASP A 157 -26.09 2.45 -5.88
CA ASP A 157 -27.38 3.09 -6.09
C ASP A 157 -27.19 4.57 -6.47
N TRP A 158 -26.31 5.30 -5.77
CA TRP A 158 -25.97 6.68 -6.13
C TRP A 158 -25.30 6.79 -7.51
N ALA A 159 -24.41 5.86 -7.86
CA ALA A 159 -23.77 5.87 -9.17
C ALA A 159 -24.79 5.58 -10.28
N ASN A 160 -25.65 4.58 -10.10
CA ASN A 160 -26.67 4.22 -11.07
C ASN A 160 -27.71 5.33 -11.24
N ASP A 161 -28.24 5.89 -10.15
CA ASP A 161 -29.33 6.86 -10.23
C ASP A 161 -28.81 8.30 -10.49
N GLY A 162 -27.70 8.66 -9.85
CA GLY A 162 -27.13 10.01 -9.91
C GLY A 162 -26.17 10.23 -11.07
N VAL A 163 -25.32 9.25 -11.38
CA VAL A 163 -24.32 9.37 -12.45
C VAL A 163 -24.86 8.82 -13.76
N PHE A 164 -25.36 7.59 -13.80
CA PHE A 164 -25.70 6.93 -15.05
C PHE A 164 -27.19 6.97 -15.43
N GLY A 165 -28.07 7.34 -14.51
CA GLY A 165 -29.52 7.43 -14.69
C GLY A 165 -29.96 8.82 -15.13
N ASP A 166 -30.19 9.73 -14.17
CA ASP A 166 -30.89 11.00 -14.45
C ASP A 166 -30.01 12.26 -14.36
N GLY A 167 -28.76 12.17 -13.88
CA GLY A 167 -28.05 13.36 -13.37
C GLY A 167 -26.72 13.74 -14.02
N TRP A 168 -25.91 12.81 -14.53
CA TRP A 168 -24.51 13.15 -14.86
C TRP A 168 -23.85 12.19 -15.87
N HIS A 169 -24.06 12.43 -17.16
CA HIS A 169 -23.28 11.79 -18.22
C HIS A 169 -21.79 12.16 -18.12
N LEU A 170 -21.02 11.41 -17.33
CA LEU A 170 -19.63 11.72 -16.95
C LEU A 170 -18.66 11.72 -18.15
N LEU A 171 -19.12 11.33 -19.34
CA LEU A 171 -18.37 11.37 -20.61
C LEU A 171 -19.15 11.88 -21.83
N GLY A 172 -20.34 12.47 -21.67
CA GLY A 172 -21.05 13.14 -22.78
C GLY A 172 -21.34 12.29 -24.03
N ILE A 173 -21.36 10.96 -23.93
CA ILE A 173 -21.75 10.07 -25.04
C ILE A 173 -23.15 9.54 -24.71
N GLY A 174 -24.11 10.05 -25.47
CA GLY A 174 -25.54 9.98 -25.22
C GLY A 174 -26.14 8.59 -25.28
N SER A 175 -26.72 8.18 -24.14
CA SER A 175 -27.66 7.07 -24.09
C SER A 175 -29.04 7.46 -24.61
N SER A 176 -29.48 8.73 -24.53
CA SER A 176 -30.74 9.12 -25.17
C SER A 176 -30.60 9.13 -26.70
N ALA A 177 -29.56 9.76 -27.25
CA ALA A 177 -29.36 9.77 -28.71
C ALA A 177 -29.03 8.39 -29.30
N TYR A 178 -28.37 7.51 -28.55
CA TYR A 178 -28.13 6.13 -28.97
C TYR A 178 -29.41 5.29 -28.86
N ASN A 179 -30.14 5.36 -27.74
CA ASN A 179 -31.39 4.61 -27.59
C ASN A 179 -32.47 5.13 -28.54
N ASP A 180 -32.66 6.45 -28.67
CA ASP A 180 -33.60 7.04 -29.62
C ASP A 180 -33.27 6.65 -31.07
N ALA A 181 -31.98 6.66 -31.46
CA ALA A 181 -31.58 6.24 -32.80
C ALA A 181 -31.66 4.72 -33.02
N ASN A 182 -31.43 3.92 -31.98
CA ASN A 182 -31.52 2.47 -32.06
C ASN A 182 -32.99 2.02 -32.09
N ASP A 183 -33.86 2.64 -31.29
CA ASP A 183 -35.30 2.40 -31.30
C ASP A 183 -35.92 2.81 -32.64
N GLU A 184 -35.49 3.95 -33.23
CA GLU A 184 -35.92 4.37 -34.57
C GLU A 184 -35.43 3.41 -35.67
N TYR A 185 -34.20 2.88 -35.56
CA TYR A 185 -33.65 1.91 -36.51
C TYR A 185 -34.32 0.54 -36.41
N THR A 186 -34.57 0.05 -35.19
CA THR A 186 -35.30 -1.21 -34.93
C THR A 186 -36.72 -1.12 -35.46
N ALA A 187 -37.46 -0.05 -35.12
CA ALA A 187 -38.82 0.14 -35.61
C ALA A 187 -38.88 0.24 -37.14
N ALA A 188 -37.89 0.89 -37.79
CA ALA A 188 -37.81 0.93 -39.24
C ALA A 188 -37.51 -0.44 -39.86
N THR A 189 -36.63 -1.23 -39.23
CA THR A 189 -36.27 -2.57 -39.72
C THR A 189 -37.43 -3.55 -39.57
N GLU A 190 -38.09 -3.56 -38.41
CA GLU A 190 -39.31 -4.33 -38.17
C GLU A 190 -40.44 -3.93 -39.11
N ALA A 191 -40.61 -2.63 -39.40
CA ALA A 191 -41.62 -2.18 -40.37
C ALA A 191 -41.31 -2.65 -41.80
N VAL A 192 -40.04 -2.71 -42.19
CA VAL A 192 -39.60 -3.22 -43.50
C VAL A 192 -39.81 -4.73 -43.59
N ASP A 193 -39.43 -5.46 -42.54
CA ASP A 193 -39.63 -6.91 -42.46
C ASP A 193 -41.12 -7.28 -42.46
N ALA A 194 -41.93 -6.57 -41.65
CA ALA A 194 -43.39 -6.69 -41.62
C ALA A 194 -44.06 -6.40 -42.97
N PHE A 195 -43.53 -5.44 -43.73
CA PHE A 195 -44.12 -5.02 -45.00
C PHE A 195 -43.74 -5.95 -46.15
N LEU A 196 -42.52 -6.51 -46.15
CA LEU A 196 -42.00 -7.30 -47.26
C LEU A 196 -42.05 -8.81 -46.99
N GLY A 197 -42.18 -9.24 -45.73
CA GLY A 197 -42.19 -10.64 -45.32
C GLY A 197 -40.97 -11.41 -45.83
N LEU A 198 -39.81 -10.75 -45.87
CA LEU A 198 -38.60 -11.29 -46.47
C LEU A 198 -37.85 -12.15 -45.45
N ASP A 199 -37.85 -13.46 -45.66
CA ASP A 199 -36.95 -14.36 -44.94
C ASP A 199 -35.53 -14.23 -45.54
N THR A 200 -34.76 -13.25 -45.04
CA THR A 200 -33.40 -12.98 -45.51
C THR A 200 -32.40 -14.08 -45.16
N GLU A 201 -32.82 -15.08 -44.37
CA GLU A 201 -32.02 -16.23 -43.95
C GLU A 201 -32.30 -17.49 -44.81
N ALA A 202 -33.20 -17.40 -45.81
CA ALA A 202 -33.45 -18.49 -46.73
C ALA A 202 -32.25 -18.77 -47.65
N GLU A 203 -31.88 -20.04 -47.84
CA GLU A 203 -30.71 -20.44 -48.64
C GLU A 203 -30.81 -20.06 -50.13
N ASP A 204 -31.99 -19.69 -50.61
CA ASP A 204 -32.29 -19.24 -51.98
C ASP A 204 -32.60 -17.73 -52.09
N PHE A 205 -32.27 -16.93 -51.07
CA PHE A 205 -32.50 -15.49 -51.07
C PHE A 205 -31.67 -14.76 -52.15
N ASP A 206 -32.35 -14.16 -53.13
CA ASP A 206 -31.75 -13.33 -54.17
C ASP A 206 -31.97 -11.84 -53.87
N ALA A 207 -30.91 -11.20 -53.39
CA ALA A 207 -30.91 -9.79 -53.01
C ALA A 207 -31.18 -8.83 -54.18
N ASP A 208 -30.80 -9.19 -55.41
CA ASP A 208 -30.99 -8.33 -56.58
C ASP A 208 -32.42 -8.46 -57.13
N ALA A 209 -33.00 -9.66 -57.08
CA ALA A 209 -34.38 -9.91 -57.47
C ALA A 209 -35.39 -9.28 -56.49
N THR A 210 -35.14 -9.42 -55.18
CA THR A 210 -35.96 -8.80 -54.13
C THR A 210 -35.91 -7.27 -54.20
N LEU A 211 -34.74 -6.68 -54.47
CA LEU A 211 -34.58 -5.24 -54.68
C LEU A 211 -35.31 -4.74 -55.95
N ALA A 212 -35.41 -5.58 -56.99
CA ALA A 212 -36.19 -5.27 -58.19
C ALA A 212 -37.70 -5.32 -57.91
N GLU A 213 -38.17 -6.33 -57.18
CA GLU A 213 -39.58 -6.41 -56.73
C GLU A 213 -39.94 -5.25 -55.81
N MET A 214 -39.08 -4.87 -54.86
CA MET A 214 -39.28 -3.69 -54.00
C MET A 214 -39.41 -2.38 -54.79
N LYS A 215 -38.69 -2.25 -55.92
CA LYS A 215 -38.73 -1.05 -56.76
C LYS A 215 -39.95 -0.99 -57.67
N ASP A 216 -40.49 -2.13 -58.07
CA ASP A 216 -41.69 -2.25 -58.91
C ASP A 216 -42.98 -2.40 -58.09
N PHE A 217 -42.87 -2.62 -56.77
CA PHE A 217 -44.01 -2.77 -55.88
C PHE A 217 -44.85 -1.47 -55.83
N GLN A 218 -46.10 -1.58 -56.26
CA GLN A 218 -47.12 -0.57 -56.01
C GLN A 218 -48.07 -1.07 -54.92
N PRO A 219 -48.23 -0.33 -53.81
CA PRO A 219 -49.13 -0.75 -52.75
C PRO A 219 -50.57 -0.80 -53.27
N THR A 220 -51.23 -1.94 -53.03
CA THR A 220 -52.66 -2.13 -53.34
C THR A 220 -53.56 -1.66 -52.18
N SER A 221 -52.99 -1.36 -51.01
CA SER A 221 -53.66 -0.73 -49.87
C SER A 221 -52.67 0.05 -49.00
N ASP A 222 -53.15 1.12 -48.35
CA ASP A 222 -52.33 2.08 -47.59
C ASP A 222 -51.94 1.61 -46.18
N THR A 223 -52.25 0.37 -45.79
CA THR A 223 -52.02 -0.21 -44.44
C THR A 223 -51.60 -1.67 -44.49
N ALA A 224 -50.63 -2.05 -43.66
CA ALA A 224 -50.22 -3.43 -43.37
C ALA A 224 -50.10 -3.65 -41.85
N THR A 225 -50.51 -4.83 -41.36
CA THR A 225 -50.52 -5.22 -39.95
C THR A 225 -49.67 -6.48 -39.74
N THR A 226 -48.73 -6.48 -38.79
CA THR A 226 -48.02 -7.70 -38.38
C THR A 226 -47.96 -7.83 -36.86
N MET A 227 -47.87 -9.08 -36.40
CA MET A 227 -47.68 -9.42 -34.99
C MET A 227 -46.19 -9.44 -34.71
N VAL A 228 -45.73 -8.56 -33.83
CA VAL A 228 -44.32 -8.48 -33.42
C VAL A 228 -44.24 -9.05 -32.01
N GLU A 229 -43.43 -10.09 -31.83
CA GLU A 229 -43.15 -10.68 -30.53
C GLU A 229 -41.90 -10.02 -29.93
N ASP A 230 -42.05 -9.47 -28.73
CA ASP A 230 -40.94 -8.87 -27.98
C ASP A 230 -39.94 -9.95 -27.55
N GLU A 231 -38.71 -9.91 -28.07
CA GLU A 231 -37.69 -10.95 -27.85
C GLU A 231 -37.26 -11.13 -26.38
N GLU A 232 -37.46 -10.13 -25.52
CA GLU A 232 -37.02 -10.16 -24.13
C GLU A 232 -38.14 -10.59 -23.17
N THR A 233 -39.39 -10.29 -23.51
CA THR A 233 -40.57 -10.57 -22.67
C THR A 233 -41.54 -11.61 -23.23
N LEU A 234 -41.36 -12.05 -24.49
CA LEU A 234 -42.25 -12.95 -25.25
C LEU A 234 -43.70 -12.44 -25.34
N ALA A 235 -43.88 -11.12 -25.29
CA ALA A 235 -45.18 -10.49 -25.41
C ALA A 235 -45.48 -10.16 -26.89
N GLU A 236 -46.58 -10.69 -27.43
CA GLU A 236 -47.04 -10.38 -28.78
C GLU A 236 -47.78 -9.03 -28.82
N ASN A 237 -47.29 -8.09 -29.63
CA ASN A 237 -47.91 -6.79 -29.86
C ASN A 237 -48.26 -6.60 -31.35
N GLU A 238 -49.47 -6.11 -31.62
CA GLU A 238 -49.94 -5.86 -32.99
C GLU A 238 -49.46 -4.49 -33.47
N MET A 239 -48.62 -4.45 -34.51
CA MET A 239 -48.12 -3.21 -35.12
C MET A 239 -48.74 -2.97 -36.51
N THR A 240 -49.15 -1.73 -36.77
CA THR A 240 -49.77 -1.31 -38.03
C THR A 240 -48.99 -0.18 -38.67
N ALA A 241 -48.54 -0.37 -39.92
CA ALA A 241 -47.79 0.61 -40.69
C ALA A 241 -48.66 1.22 -41.81
N THR A 242 -48.53 2.53 -42.05
CA THR A 242 -49.26 3.28 -43.10
C THR A 242 -48.28 3.91 -44.10
N THR A 243 -48.58 3.84 -45.40
CA THR A 243 -47.73 4.42 -46.44
C THR A 243 -48.26 5.80 -46.86
N THR A 244 -47.57 6.90 -46.51
CA THR A 244 -47.88 8.23 -47.07
C THR A 244 -46.98 8.51 -48.27
N THR A 245 -47.55 8.59 -49.46
CA THR A 245 -46.83 8.95 -50.69
C THR A 245 -46.47 10.43 -50.70
N SER A 246 -45.17 10.75 -50.54
CA SER A 246 -44.63 12.06 -50.96
C SER A 246 -43.18 11.89 -51.44
N PRO A 247 -42.82 12.39 -52.63
CA PRO A 247 -41.47 12.26 -53.15
C PRO A 247 -40.52 13.14 -52.32
N MET A 248 -39.65 12.52 -51.52
CA MET A 248 -38.60 13.20 -50.78
C MET A 248 -37.67 13.96 -51.74
N THR A 249 -37.76 15.29 -51.73
CA THR A 249 -36.60 16.14 -52.02
C THR A 249 -35.89 16.40 -50.69
N PRO A 250 -34.57 16.22 -50.56
CA PRO A 250 -33.91 16.31 -49.27
C PRO A 250 -33.72 17.77 -48.89
N THR A 251 -34.62 18.31 -48.08
CA THR A 251 -34.41 19.59 -47.39
C THR A 251 -34.38 19.36 -45.89
N ARG A 252 -33.15 19.35 -45.37
CA ARG A 252 -32.81 19.36 -43.95
C ARG A 252 -33.36 20.61 -43.28
N THR A 253 -34.52 20.53 -42.61
CA THR A 253 -34.90 21.44 -41.50
C THR A 253 -36.10 20.91 -40.70
N ALA A 254 -35.87 20.76 -39.39
CA ALA A 254 -36.82 20.68 -38.25
C ALA A 254 -37.27 19.28 -37.75
N PRO A 255 -37.47 19.12 -36.42
CA PRO A 255 -37.49 17.83 -35.71
C PRO A 255 -38.88 17.18 -35.66
N TRP A 256 -38.89 15.85 -35.71
CA TRP A 256 -40.04 14.94 -35.81
C TRP A 256 -40.84 14.75 -34.51
N HIS A 257 -41.21 15.82 -33.81
CA HIS A 257 -41.95 15.67 -32.54
C HIS A 257 -43.49 15.70 -32.63
N ASP A 258 -44.11 15.78 -33.81
CA ASP A 258 -45.52 16.21 -33.88
C ASP A 258 -46.49 15.40 -34.77
N VAL A 259 -46.24 14.12 -35.05
CA VAL A 259 -47.21 13.29 -35.82
C VAL A 259 -47.60 12.00 -35.11
N CYS A 260 -48.01 12.10 -33.85
CA CYS A 260 -48.86 11.10 -33.20
C CYS A 260 -50.22 11.73 -32.90
N ARG A 261 -51.14 11.73 -33.87
CA ARG A 261 -52.54 12.11 -33.62
C ARG A 261 -53.52 11.26 -34.43
N CYS A 262 -54.02 10.24 -33.71
CA CYS A 262 -55.21 9.43 -33.89
C CYS A 262 -56.27 9.95 -34.90
N GLY A 263 -56.77 9.07 -35.77
CA GLY A 263 -58.01 9.32 -36.50
C GLY A 263 -58.29 8.38 -37.68
N ARG A 264 -58.98 7.27 -37.39
CA ARG A 264 -59.86 6.44 -38.25
C ARG A 264 -60.05 6.91 -39.71
N LEU A 265 -59.91 6.00 -40.68
CA LEU A 265 -60.92 5.68 -41.72
C LEU A 265 -60.55 4.34 -42.44
N PRO A 266 -61.53 3.64 -43.05
CA PRO A 266 -61.47 2.23 -43.43
C PRO A 266 -61.24 2.01 -44.94
N ARG A 267 -60.54 0.95 -45.35
CA ARG A 267 -61.04 -0.40 -45.64
C ARG A 267 -59.86 -1.31 -45.93
#